data_AF-A0A962JPH4-F1
#
_entry.id   AF-A0A962JPH4-F1
#
_cell.length_a   1.000
_cell.length_b   1.000
_cell.length_c   1.000
_cell.angle_alpha   90.00
_cell.angle_beta   90.00
_cell.angle_gamma   90.00
#
_symmetry.space_group_name_H-M   'P 1'
#
loop_
_entity.id
_entity.type
_entity.pdbx_description
1 polymer ?
#
loop_
_entity_poly.entity_id
_entity_poly.type
_entity_poly.pdbx_seq_one_letter_code
_entity_poly.pdbx_strand_id
1 'polypeptide(L)'
;LANRGRWLQPHLVKQIKHEDEEDKPADKTTQKGSMERELSQLEDIQLKNGEDWEKIIHAMELVVHGEHGTARKTGRGAQYKMAGKTGTAQVIGIKQDEEYDEKNIAERNKDHGLFIAFAPVNEPKIAIAVIVENGGGGSTAAAPVARKILDAYLVEGSS
;
A
#
# COMPACT_ATOMS: atom_id res chain seq x y z
N LEU A 1 -2.42 9.63 -2.64
CA LEU A 1 -1.68 9.77 -1.36
C LEU A 1 -0.18 9.92 -1.61
N ALA A 2 0.53 8.86 -1.98
CA ALA A 2 1.99 8.90 -2.21
C ALA A 2 2.41 9.93 -3.28
N ASN A 3 1.56 10.17 -4.28
CA ASN A 3 1.75 11.12 -5.37
C ASN A 3 0.84 12.35 -5.28
N ARG A 4 0.36 12.68 -4.06
CA ARG A 4 -0.39 13.92 -3.77
C ARG A 4 -1.60 14.19 -4.68
N GLY A 5 -2.36 13.12 -4.97
CA GLY A 5 -3.65 13.23 -5.66
C GLY A 5 -3.58 12.95 -7.15
N ARG A 6 -2.38 12.83 -7.74
CA ARG A 6 -2.23 12.43 -9.14
C ARG A 6 -2.83 11.03 -9.38
N TRP A 7 -3.67 10.87 -10.39
CA TRP A 7 -4.19 9.55 -10.75
C TRP A 7 -3.16 8.81 -11.59
N LEU A 8 -2.97 7.52 -11.28
CA LEU A 8 -2.14 6.61 -12.07
C LEU A 8 -2.89 5.30 -12.22
N GLN A 9 -3.05 4.86 -13.46
CA GLN A 9 -3.61 3.54 -13.74
C GLN A 9 -2.56 2.46 -13.45
N PRO A 10 -2.83 1.49 -12.57
CA PRO A 10 -1.93 0.36 -12.35
C PRO A 10 -1.82 -0.48 -13.64
N HIS A 11 -0.60 -0.86 -14.01
CA HIS A 11 -0.33 -1.72 -15.16
C HIS A 11 0.77 -2.73 -14.84
N LEU A 12 0.71 -3.90 -15.47
CA LEU A 12 1.72 -4.96 -15.32
C LEU A 12 2.75 -4.94 -16.45
N VAL A 13 2.33 -4.60 -17.67
CA VAL A 13 3.18 -4.61 -18.86
C VAL A 13 4.08 -3.38 -18.87
N LYS A 14 5.40 -3.58 -19.03
CA LYS A 14 6.38 -2.49 -19.17
C LYS A 14 6.67 -2.15 -20.62
N GLN A 15 6.84 -3.17 -21.48
CA GLN A 15 7.13 -3.02 -22.90
C GLN A 15 6.78 -4.32 -23.62
N ILE A 16 6.25 -4.23 -24.85
CA ILE A 16 6.13 -5.33 -25.79
C ILE A 16 7.18 -5.08 -26.88
N LYS A 17 8.04 -6.06 -27.17
CA LYS A 17 9.02 -5.99 -28.26
C LYS A 17 8.55 -6.92 -29.38
N HIS A 18 8.63 -6.47 -30.63
CA HIS A 18 8.38 -7.29 -31.81
C HIS A 18 9.73 -7.68 -32.45
N GLU A 19 9.83 -8.92 -32.93
CA GLU A 19 11.08 -9.53 -33.43
C GLU A 19 11.58 -8.95 -34.76
N ASP A 20 10.78 -8.11 -35.45
CA ASP A 20 11.10 -7.60 -36.79
C ASP A 20 11.89 -6.27 -36.83
N GLU A 21 12.42 -5.78 -35.71
CA GLU A 21 13.29 -4.60 -35.67
C GLU A 21 14.72 -4.96 -35.21
N GLU A 22 15.56 -5.40 -36.16
CA GLU A 22 17.01 -5.37 -36.00
C GLU A 22 17.48 -3.90 -35.80
N ASP A 23 18.08 -3.67 -34.62
CA ASP A 23 19.13 -2.68 -34.35
C ASP A 23 18.89 -1.22 -34.79
N LYS A 24 17.70 -0.68 -34.50
CA LYS A 24 17.50 0.78 -34.49
C LYS A 24 17.55 1.33 -33.06
N PRO A 25 18.23 2.48 -32.83
CA PRO A 25 18.23 3.11 -31.52
C PRO A 25 16.79 3.40 -31.13
N ALA A 26 16.42 3.00 -29.91
CA ALA A 26 15.05 3.02 -29.41
C ALA A 26 14.36 4.38 -29.65
N ASP A 27 13.63 4.48 -30.76
CA ASP A 27 12.66 5.53 -30.96
C ASP A 27 11.52 5.25 -29.98
N LYS A 28 11.20 6.25 -29.16
CA LYS A 28 10.29 6.14 -28.01
C LYS A 28 8.82 6.08 -28.44
N THR A 29 8.54 5.39 -29.52
CA THR A 29 7.18 5.12 -29.97
C THR A 29 6.90 3.64 -29.77
N THR A 30 6.95 3.19 -28.52
CA THR A 30 6.29 1.95 -28.11
C THR A 30 4.84 2.10 -28.53
N GLN A 31 4.40 1.38 -29.55
CA GLN A 31 2.99 1.23 -29.83
C GLN A 31 2.39 0.59 -28.57
N LYS A 32 1.76 1.43 -27.75
CA LYS A 32 0.87 1.03 -26.67
C LYS A 32 -0.20 0.20 -27.37
N GLY A 33 -0.02 -1.11 -27.35
CA GLY A 33 -0.93 -2.05 -27.99
C GLY A 33 -2.34 -1.66 -27.61
N SER A 34 -3.20 -1.61 -28.62
CA SER A 34 -4.62 -1.22 -28.65
C SER A 34 -5.55 -2.01 -27.70
N MET A 35 -5.00 -2.63 -26.66
CA MET A 35 -5.69 -3.25 -25.53
C MET A 35 -5.74 -2.36 -24.29
N GLU A 36 -5.23 -1.13 -24.33
CA GLU A 36 -5.66 -0.08 -23.40
C GLU A 36 -7.06 0.36 -23.79
N ARG A 37 -8.04 -0.54 -23.55
CA ARG A 37 -9.43 -0.14 -23.41
C ARG A 37 -9.45 1.08 -22.50
N GLU A 38 -10.22 2.08 -22.92
CA GLU A 38 -10.62 3.28 -22.19
C GLU A 38 -11.05 2.98 -20.75
N LEU A 39 -10.10 2.64 -19.89
CA LEU A 39 -10.26 2.72 -18.45
C LEU A 39 -10.14 4.20 -18.18
N SER A 40 -11.29 4.83 -17.92
CA SER A 40 -11.42 6.26 -17.69
C SER A 40 -10.24 6.76 -16.86
N GLN A 41 -9.44 7.65 -17.45
CA GLN A 41 -8.43 8.37 -16.69
C GLN A 41 -9.20 9.24 -15.72
N LEU A 42 -9.33 8.77 -14.46
CA LEU A 42 -9.92 9.59 -13.42
C LEU A 42 -9.08 10.87 -13.30
N GLU A 43 -9.76 11.98 -13.06
CA GLU A 43 -9.09 13.25 -12.86
C GLU A 43 -8.23 13.22 -11.60
N ASP A 44 -7.13 13.98 -11.62
CA ASP A 44 -6.31 14.21 -10.44
C ASP A 44 -7.16 14.82 -9.32
N ILE A 45 -7.03 14.29 -8.11
CA ILE A 45 -7.73 14.83 -6.95
C ILE A 45 -7.10 16.16 -6.56
N GLN A 46 -7.85 17.24 -6.75
CA GLN A 46 -7.47 18.58 -6.30
C GLN A 46 -8.10 18.86 -4.93
N LEU A 47 -7.26 19.05 -3.91
CA LEU A 47 -7.72 19.50 -2.60
C LEU A 47 -7.89 21.02 -2.60
N LYS A 48 -8.83 21.51 -1.79
CA LYS A 48 -9.01 22.96 -1.59
C LYS A 48 -7.75 23.61 -1.01
N ASN A 49 -7.03 22.90 -0.15
CA ASN A 49 -5.74 23.31 0.39
C ASN A 49 -4.71 22.19 0.12
N GLY A 50 -3.65 22.50 -0.62
CA GLY A 50 -2.57 21.55 -0.92
C GLY A 50 -1.81 21.05 0.31
N GLU A 51 -1.76 21.84 1.39
CA GLU A 51 -1.13 21.46 2.66
C GLU A 51 -1.84 20.28 3.34
N ASP A 52 -3.11 20.02 3.00
CA ASP A 52 -3.86 18.90 3.57
C ASP A 52 -3.25 17.55 3.16
N TRP A 53 -2.54 17.49 2.03
CA TRP A 53 -1.74 16.31 1.69
C TRP A 53 -0.66 16.05 2.74
N GLU A 54 0.10 17.07 3.12
CA GLU A 54 1.16 16.94 4.11
C GLU A 54 0.60 16.58 5.49
N LYS A 55 -0.56 17.14 5.87
CA LYS A 55 -1.24 16.78 7.12
C LYS A 55 -1.64 15.31 7.16
N ILE A 56 -2.24 14.80 6.09
CA ILE A 56 -2.67 13.40 6.01
C ILE A 56 -1.46 12.47 5.95
N ILE A 57 -0.44 12.80 5.17
CA ILE A 57 0.79 12.01 5.07
C ILE A 57 1.50 11.95 6.42
N HIS A 58 1.59 13.08 7.13
CA HIS A 58 2.15 13.12 8.47
C HIS A 58 1.33 12.29 9.47
N ALA A 59 0.00 12.38 9.42
CA ALA A 59 -0.86 11.54 10.25
C ALA A 59 -0.65 10.04 9.97
N MET A 60 -0.48 9.65 8.70
CA MET A 60 -0.14 8.28 8.31
C MET A 60 1.28 7.86 8.74
N GLU A 61 2.24 8.79 8.78
CA GLU A 61 3.56 8.53 9.35
C GLU A 61 3.45 8.27 10.87
N LEU A 62 2.65 9.08 11.59
CA LEU A 62 2.43 8.93 13.03
C LEU A 62 1.74 7.62 13.40
N VAL A 63 0.93 7.02 12.51
CA VAL A 63 0.40 5.65 12.72
C VAL A 63 1.52 4.62 12.86
N VAL A 64 2.65 4.82 12.18
CA VAL A 64 3.77 3.86 12.12
C VAL A 64 4.94 4.26 13.04
N HIS A 65 5.16 5.56 13.24
CA HIS A 65 6.32 6.09 13.96
C HIS A 65 5.97 6.91 15.21
N GLY A 66 4.70 7.30 15.37
CA GLY A 66 4.24 8.08 16.51
C GLY A 66 4.15 7.24 17.78
N GLU A 67 4.20 7.91 18.93
CA GLU A 67 4.15 7.29 20.26
C GLU A 67 2.90 6.43 20.48
N HIS A 68 1.75 6.91 19.99
CA HIS A 68 0.45 6.22 20.05
C HIS A 68 0.06 5.55 18.73
N GLY A 69 1.01 5.35 17.81
CA GLY A 69 0.73 4.77 16.50
C GLY A 69 0.25 3.31 16.59
N THR A 70 -0.85 2.98 15.92
CA THR A 70 -1.42 1.62 15.92
C THR A 70 -0.48 0.58 15.28
N ALA A 71 0.37 1.01 14.34
CA ALA A 71 1.38 0.18 13.68
C ALA A 71 2.81 0.47 14.20
N ARG A 72 2.96 1.11 15.36
CA ARG A 72 4.26 1.52 15.91
C ARG A 72 5.29 0.39 15.96
N LYS A 73 4.87 -0.82 16.32
CA LYS A 73 5.76 -1.99 16.40
C LYS A 73 6.44 -2.29 15.07
N THR A 74 5.74 -2.09 13.96
CA THR A 74 6.21 -2.30 12.58
C THR A 74 7.25 -1.28 12.14
N GLY A 75 7.13 -0.03 12.59
CA GLY A 75 8.08 1.05 12.28
C GLY A 75 9.40 0.98 13.03
N ARG A 76 9.47 0.25 14.16
CA ARG A 76 10.70 0.13 14.96
C ARG A 76 11.83 -0.49 14.14
N GLY A 77 13.00 0.14 14.20
CA GLY A 77 14.20 -0.32 13.49
C GLY A 77 14.12 -0.24 11.96
N ALA A 78 13.15 0.49 11.39
CA ALA A 78 13.13 0.76 9.95
C ALA A 78 14.26 1.71 9.56
N GLN A 79 14.99 1.38 8.50
CA GLN A 79 16.04 2.24 7.93
C GLN A 79 15.47 3.40 7.09
N TYR A 80 14.16 3.37 6.82
CA TYR A 80 13.42 4.40 6.11
C TYR A 80 12.16 4.77 6.89
N LYS A 81 11.62 5.96 6.62
CA LYS A 81 10.28 6.35 7.08
C LYS A 81 9.24 5.85 6.09
N MET A 82 8.11 5.39 6.61
CA MET A 82 6.95 4.97 5.82
C MET A 82 5.69 5.61 6.40
N ALA A 83 4.76 5.94 5.53
CA ALA A 83 3.42 6.37 5.91
C ALA A 83 2.49 5.20 5.68
N GLY A 84 1.63 4.88 6.64
CA GLY A 84 0.72 3.76 6.52
C GLY A 84 -0.55 3.90 7.34
N LYS A 85 -1.52 3.02 7.07
CA LYS A 85 -2.79 2.98 7.79
C LYS A 85 -3.25 1.55 7.99
N THR A 86 -3.64 1.25 9.23
CA THR A 86 -4.26 -0.03 9.61
C THR A 86 -5.76 -0.03 9.31
N GLY A 87 -6.27 -1.18 8.90
CA GLY A 87 -7.68 -1.54 8.88
C GLY A 87 -7.87 -2.93 9.45
N THR A 88 -9.06 -3.20 9.98
CA THR A 88 -9.48 -4.52 10.44
C THR A 88 -10.91 -4.70 9.95
N ALA A 89 -11.19 -5.78 9.22
CA ALA A 89 -12.54 -6.10 8.75
C ALA A 89 -13.03 -7.34 9.50
N GLN A 90 -14.12 -7.17 10.27
CA GLN A 90 -14.73 -8.24 11.04
C GLN A 90 -15.52 -9.18 10.13
N VAL A 91 -15.30 -10.49 10.28
CA VAL A 91 -15.93 -11.51 9.44
C VAL A 91 -17.32 -11.93 9.95
N ILE A 92 -17.57 -11.79 11.25
CA ILE A 92 -18.86 -12.13 11.87
C ILE A 92 -19.41 -10.98 12.71
N GLY A 93 -20.73 -10.77 12.63
CA GLY A 93 -21.45 -9.91 13.57
C GLY A 93 -21.69 -10.67 14.86
N ILE A 94 -21.02 -10.29 15.94
CA ILE A 94 -21.28 -10.86 17.28
C ILE A 94 -22.60 -10.28 17.80
N LYS A 95 -23.45 -11.12 18.39
CA LYS A 95 -24.68 -10.67 19.06
C LYS A 95 -24.31 -9.71 20.20
N GLN A 96 -25.15 -8.71 20.49
CA GLN A 96 -24.85 -7.63 21.46
C GLN A 96 -24.47 -8.11 22.88
N ASP A 97 -24.73 -9.37 23.22
CA ASP A 97 -24.49 -9.95 24.55
C ASP A 97 -23.31 -10.95 24.62
N GLU A 98 -22.50 -11.10 23.56
CA GLU A 98 -21.30 -11.95 23.57
C GLU A 98 -20.00 -11.13 23.54
N GLU A 99 -19.07 -11.48 24.43
CA GLU A 99 -17.75 -10.83 24.52
C GLU A 99 -16.84 -11.34 23.39
N TYR A 100 -16.18 -10.42 22.69
CA TYR A 100 -15.24 -10.75 21.60
C TYR A 100 -14.00 -11.45 22.17
N ASP A 101 -13.97 -12.79 22.10
CA ASP A 101 -12.77 -13.56 22.45
C ASP A 101 -12.06 -14.08 21.20
N GLU A 102 -11.13 -13.27 20.71
CA GLU A 102 -10.26 -13.52 19.56
C GLU A 102 -9.52 -14.88 19.64
N LYS A 103 -9.32 -15.44 20.85
CA LYS A 103 -8.65 -16.74 21.05
C LYS A 103 -9.60 -17.93 20.92
N ASN A 104 -10.89 -17.73 21.16
CA ASN A 104 -11.91 -18.77 21.12
C ASN A 104 -12.73 -18.78 19.82
N ILE A 105 -12.46 -17.82 18.92
CA ILE A 105 -13.06 -17.75 17.59
C ILE A 105 -12.31 -18.72 16.63
N ALA A 106 -13.07 -19.55 15.91
CA ALA A 106 -12.53 -20.43 14.87
C ALA A 106 -11.72 -19.61 13.84
N GLU A 107 -10.60 -20.13 13.33
CA GLU A 107 -9.70 -19.34 12.48
C GLU A 107 -10.41 -18.67 11.29
N ARG A 108 -11.32 -19.38 10.63
CA ARG A 108 -12.16 -18.86 9.53
C ARG A 108 -13.07 -17.67 9.87
N ASN A 109 -13.23 -17.37 11.16
CA ASN A 109 -14.07 -16.30 11.69
C ASN A 109 -13.22 -15.17 12.29
N LYS A 110 -11.89 -15.26 12.27
CA LYS A 110 -11.00 -14.18 12.71
C LYS A 110 -11.09 -13.00 11.75
N ASP A 111 -10.87 -11.81 12.28
CA ASP A 111 -10.86 -10.59 11.47
C ASP A 111 -9.80 -10.66 10.36
N HIS A 112 -10.07 -9.97 9.25
CA HIS A 112 -9.09 -9.72 8.21
C HIS A 112 -8.23 -8.51 8.58
N GLY A 113 -6.92 -8.67 8.47
CA GLY A 113 -5.96 -7.59 8.72
C GLY A 113 -5.69 -6.85 7.43
N LEU A 114 -5.83 -5.53 7.43
CA LEU A 114 -5.51 -4.68 6.29
C LEU A 114 -4.42 -3.68 6.67
N PHE A 115 -3.49 -3.45 5.75
CA PHE A 115 -2.52 -2.38 5.89
C PHE A 115 -2.15 -1.83 4.52
N ILE A 116 -2.26 -0.52 4.37
CA ILE A 116 -1.73 0.21 3.21
C ILE A 116 -0.53 1.02 3.65
N ALA A 117 0.48 1.13 2.79
CA ALA A 117 1.64 1.97 3.04
C ALA A 117 2.32 2.44 1.77
N PHE A 118 3.11 3.50 1.90
CA PHE A 118 4.09 3.89 0.90
C PHE A 118 5.40 4.34 1.57
N ALA A 119 6.50 4.19 0.84
CA ALA A 119 7.83 4.52 1.36
C ALA A 119 8.85 4.80 0.23
N PRO A 120 9.92 5.57 0.53
CA PRO A 120 10.07 6.45 1.68
C PRO A 120 9.00 7.56 1.74
N VAL A 121 8.70 8.14 2.92
CA VAL A 121 7.64 9.16 3.06
C VAL A 121 7.87 10.38 2.17
N ASN A 122 9.10 10.90 2.16
CA ASN A 122 9.44 12.17 1.50
C ASN A 122 9.58 12.02 -0.02
N GLU A 123 10.04 10.86 -0.48
CA GLU A 123 10.20 10.53 -1.89
C GLU A 123 9.67 9.09 -2.15
N PRO A 124 8.35 8.91 -2.27
CA PRO A 124 7.76 7.58 -2.36
C PRO A 124 8.20 6.85 -3.63
N LYS A 125 8.81 5.67 -3.45
CA LYS A 125 9.26 4.79 -4.54
C LYS A 125 8.34 3.59 -4.75
N ILE A 126 7.64 3.18 -3.69
CA ILE A 126 6.72 2.04 -3.71
C ILE A 126 5.49 2.34 -2.84
N ALA A 127 4.33 1.88 -3.32
CA ALA A 127 3.08 1.84 -2.56
C ALA A 127 2.57 0.40 -2.53
N ILE A 128 2.06 -0.04 -1.38
CA ILE A 128 1.58 -1.41 -1.15
C ILE A 128 0.23 -1.40 -0.44
N ALA A 129 -0.57 -2.40 -0.76
CA ALA A 129 -1.78 -2.76 -0.04
C ALA A 129 -1.70 -4.24 0.31
N VAL A 130 -1.83 -4.55 1.60
CA VAL A 130 -1.73 -5.91 2.13
C VAL A 130 -3.04 -6.26 2.83
N ILE A 131 -3.58 -7.41 2.47
CA ILE A 131 -4.67 -8.07 3.20
C ILE A 131 -4.16 -9.42 3.71
N VAL A 132 -4.43 -9.71 4.97
CA VAL A 132 -4.24 -11.04 5.56
C VAL A 132 -5.62 -11.51 6.00
N GLU A 133 -6.22 -12.38 5.20
CA GLU A 133 -7.52 -12.97 5.49
C GLU A 133 -7.42 -13.87 6.72
N ASN A 134 -8.41 -13.78 7.60
CA ASN A 134 -8.55 -14.60 8.80
C ASN A 134 -7.32 -14.58 9.73
N GLY A 135 -6.48 -13.55 9.59
CA GLY A 135 -5.17 -13.46 10.24
C GLY A 135 -5.13 -12.60 11.50
N GLY A 136 -6.24 -11.97 11.87
CA GLY A 136 -6.32 -10.98 12.96
C GLY A 136 -6.16 -9.54 12.47
N GLY A 137 -5.93 -8.60 13.40
CA GLY A 137 -5.95 -7.16 13.11
C GLY A 137 -4.87 -6.65 12.15
N GLY A 138 -5.12 -5.49 11.52
CA GLY A 138 -4.18 -4.90 10.55
C GLY A 138 -2.80 -4.56 11.10
N SER A 139 -2.70 -4.22 12.40
CA SER A 139 -1.42 -3.92 13.06
C SER A 139 -0.60 -5.16 13.40
N THR A 140 -1.25 -6.30 13.64
CA THR A 140 -0.61 -7.54 14.09
C THR A 140 -0.33 -8.50 12.95
N ALA A 141 -1.16 -8.49 11.89
CA ALA A 141 -1.05 -9.39 10.75
C ALA A 141 -0.49 -8.70 9.49
N ALA A 142 -1.17 -7.68 8.97
CA ALA A 142 -0.84 -7.09 7.68
C ALA A 142 0.37 -6.15 7.71
N ALA A 143 0.50 -5.31 8.74
CA ALA A 143 1.59 -4.36 8.85
C ALA A 143 2.99 -5.03 8.90
N PRO A 144 3.21 -6.13 9.65
CA PRO A 144 4.48 -6.85 9.61
C PRO A 144 4.82 -7.44 8.24
N VAL A 145 3.83 -7.94 7.49
CA VAL A 145 4.03 -8.43 6.11
C VAL A 145 4.45 -7.28 5.20
N ALA A 146 3.75 -6.16 5.28
CA ALA A 146 4.10 -4.94 4.54
C ALA A 146 5.53 -4.47 4.82
N ARG A 147 5.98 -4.52 6.08
CA ARG A 147 7.36 -4.17 6.45
C ARG A 147 8.40 -5.03 5.73
N LYS A 148 8.20 -6.35 5.71
CA LYS A 148 9.13 -7.27 5.02
C LYS A 148 9.25 -6.98 3.53
N ILE A 149 8.13 -6.70 2.86
CA ILE A 149 8.12 -6.33 1.43
C ILE A 149 8.90 -5.03 1.20
N LEU A 150 8.67 -4.03 2.05
CA LEU A 150 9.36 -2.75 1.94
C LEU A 150 10.86 -2.86 2.26
N ASP A 151 11.26 -3.67 3.25
CA ASP A 151 12.67 -3.93 3.55
C ASP A 151 13.36 -4.61 2.35
N ALA A 152 12.75 -5.66 1.79
CA ALA A 152 13.28 -6.35 0.61
C ALA A 152 13.45 -5.39 -0.59
N TYR A 153 12.47 -4.51 -0.83
CA TYR A 153 12.51 -3.58 -1.96
C TYR A 153 13.49 -2.41 -1.76
N LEU A 154 13.53 -1.81 -0.56
CA LEU A 154 14.25 -0.56 -0.32
C LEU A 154 15.65 -0.76 0.25
N VAL A 155 15.88 -1.84 1.01
CA VAL A 155 17.15 -2.09 1.69
C VAL A 155 17.97 -3.14 0.93
N GLU A 156 17.38 -4.31 0.68
CA GLU A 156 18.11 -5.43 0.06
C GLU A 156 18.35 -5.21 -1.44
N GLY A 157 17.35 -4.66 -2.16
CA GLY A 157 17.46 -4.37 -3.59
C GLY A 157 18.37 -3.18 -3.98
N SER A 158 18.97 -2.51 -2.99
CA SER A 158 19.93 -1.41 -3.21
C SER A 158 21.40 -1.85 -3.06
N SER A 159 21.64 -3.16 -2.88
CA SER A 159 22.99 -3.76 -2.74
C SER A 159 23.52 -4.35 -4.04
#